data_AF-A0AA39J009-F1
#
_entry.id   AF-A0AA39J009-F1
#
_cell.length_a   1.000
_cell.length_b   1.000
_cell.length_c   1.000
_cell.angle_alpha   90.00
_cell.angle_beta   90.00
_cell.angle_gamma   90.00
#
_symmetry.space_group_name_H-M   'P 1'
#
loop_
_entity.id
_entity.type
_entity.pdbx_description
1 polymer ?
#
loop_
_entity_poly.entity_id
_entity_poly.type
_entity_poly.pdbx_seq_one_letter_code
_entity_poly.pdbx_strand_id
1 'polypeptide(L)' 'MEDELSIRKRRLTRACDRCRVRKSDHDAEQGNRCSSCIAVESECTYVAPARKRGHKSNYVAGLVRRAGQLERIIKEVRK' A
#
# COMPACT_ATOMS: atom_id res chain seq x y z
N MET A 1 27.50 -1.94 -35.48
CA MET A 1 28.39 -1.79 -34.32
C MET A 1 27.49 -1.75 -33.11
N GLU A 2 27.52 -2.84 -32.33
CA GLU A 2 27.16 -2.95 -30.92
C GLU A 2 25.68 -2.86 -30.49
N ASP A 3 25.08 -4.05 -30.39
CA ASP A 3 24.12 -4.41 -29.35
C ASP A 3 24.66 -4.02 -27.97
N GLU A 4 24.19 -2.93 -27.38
CA GLU A 4 24.35 -2.72 -25.94
C GLU A 4 22.99 -2.50 -25.29
N LEU A 5 22.28 -3.64 -25.22
CA LEU A 5 21.46 -4.05 -24.09
C LEU A 5 21.05 -2.87 -23.23
N SER A 6 19.95 -2.22 -23.61
CA SER A 6 19.12 -1.41 -22.72
C SER A 6 19.19 -2.07 -21.35
N ILE A 7 19.99 -1.47 -20.46
CA ILE A 7 20.23 -1.98 -19.12
C ILE A 7 18.85 -1.97 -18.52
N ARG A 8 18.17 -3.12 -18.58
CA ARG A 8 16.81 -3.28 -18.08
C ARG A 8 16.96 -3.09 -16.59
N LYS A 9 16.86 -1.83 -16.15
CA LYS A 9 16.89 -1.43 -14.75
C LYS A 9 15.96 -2.41 -14.08
N ARG A 10 16.53 -3.28 -13.23
CA ARG A 10 15.76 -4.35 -12.60
C ARG A 10 14.62 -3.63 -11.89
N ARG A 11 13.37 -3.91 -12.26
CA ARG A 11 12.25 -3.33 -11.53
C ARG A 11 12.29 -3.94 -10.14
N LEU A 12 12.44 -3.10 -9.12
CA LEU A 12 12.25 -3.53 -7.74
C LEU A 12 10.82 -4.08 -7.63
N THR A 13 10.67 -5.25 -7.02
CA THR A 13 9.35 -5.87 -6.78
C THR A 13 8.51 -5.05 -5.80
N ARG A 14 9.16 -4.16 -5.02
CA ARG A 14 8.54 -3.32 -4.01
C ARG A 14 9.27 -1.97 -3.91
N ALA A 15 8.49 -0.89 -3.79
CA ALA A 15 9.00 0.43 -3.44
C ALA A 15 9.55 0.47 -2.00
N CYS A 16 10.65 1.18 -1.79
CA CYS A 16 11.16 1.47 -0.45
C CYS A 16 10.10 2.25 0.36
N ASP A 17 10.26 2.28 1.68
CA ASP A 17 9.24 2.83 2.57
C ASP A 17 9.02 4.33 2.33
N ARG A 18 10.07 5.09 2.01
CA ARG A 18 9.99 6.50 1.63
C ARG A 18 9.21 6.72 0.32
N CYS A 19 9.54 5.97 -0.73
CA CYS A 19 8.83 6.09 -2.02
C CYS A 19 7.39 5.59 -1.94
N ARG A 20 7.12 4.60 -1.08
CA ARG A 20 5.77 4.08 -0.83
C ARG A 20 4.84 5.13 -0.21
N VAL A 21 5.36 5.99 0.67
CA VAL A 21 4.60 7.10 1.27
C VAL A 21 4.41 8.23 0.26
N ARG A 22 5.45 8.57 -0.51
CA ARG A 22 5.42 9.67 -1.48
C ARG A 22 4.74 9.34 -2.81
N LYS A 23 4.47 8.04 -3.08
CA LYS A 23 3.99 7.53 -4.36
C LYS A 23 4.88 7.95 -5.54
N SER A 24 6.18 8.04 -5.31
CA SER A 24 7.17 8.36 -6.34
C SER A 24 7.59 7.11 -7.10
N ASP A 25 7.89 7.27 -8.40
CA ASP A 25 8.49 6.21 -9.19
C ASP A 25 9.82 5.76 -8.56
N HIS A 26 10.03 4.45 -8.58
CA HIS A 26 11.21 3.83 -7.99
C HIS A 26 11.80 2.84 -8.98
N ASP A 27 13.05 3.07 -9.35
CA ASP A 27 13.87 2.12 -10.06
C ASP A 27 14.87 1.49 -9.09
N ALA A 28 15.26 0.24 -9.36
CA ALA A 28 16.38 -0.36 -8.67
C ALA A 28 17.66 0.13 -9.30
N GLU A 29 18.48 0.80 -8.49
CA GLU A 29 19.87 1.01 -8.81
C GLU A 29 20.73 0.02 -8.04
N GLN A 30 21.94 -0.22 -8.52
CA GLN A 30 22.85 -1.20 -7.93
C GLN A 30 23.22 -0.75 -6.51
N GLY A 31 23.00 -1.61 -5.52
CA GLY A 31 23.36 -1.35 -4.12
C GLY A 31 22.23 -0.79 -3.27
N ASN A 32 21.21 -1.61 -2.96
CA ASN A 32 20.17 -1.44 -1.93
C ASN A 32 19.39 -0.11 -1.84
N ARG A 33 19.73 0.92 -2.62
CA ARG A 33 19.15 2.25 -2.58
C ARG A 33 18.42 2.53 -3.88
N CYS A 34 17.26 3.15 -3.77
CA CYS A 34 16.46 3.56 -4.92
C CYS A 34 17.03 4.85 -5.54
N SER A 35 16.91 5.05 -6.86
CA SER A 35 17.42 6.26 -7.54
C SER A 35 16.88 7.56 -6.91
N SER A 36 15.58 7.61 -6.56
CA SER A 36 14.97 8.75 -5.85
C SER A 36 15.57 8.98 -4.45
N CYS A 37 15.99 7.91 -3.78
CA CYS A 37 16.56 7.96 -2.44
C CYS A 37 18.00 8.46 -2.46
N ILE A 38 18.74 8.11 -3.52
CA ILE A 38 20.11 8.56 -3.79
C ILE A 38 20.10 10.06 -4.13
N ALA A 39 19.20 10.49 -5.02
CA ALA A 39 19.09 11.89 -5.44
C ALA A 39 18.79 12.86 -4.28
N VAL A 40 18.06 12.40 -3.27
CA VAL A 40 17.74 13.21 -2.07
C VAL A 40 18.57 12.79 -0.85
N GLU A 41 19.65 12.02 -1.08
CA GLU A 41 20.61 11.55 -0.09
C GLU A 41 19.96 11.08 1.22
N SER A 42 18.93 10.25 1.06
CA SER A 42 18.05 9.87 2.15
C SER A 42 18.13 8.39 2.47
N GLU A 43 17.68 8.05 3.67
CA GLU A 43 17.60 6.68 4.12
C GLU A 43 16.61 5.88 3.25
N CYS A 44 17.10 4.78 2.67
CA CYS A 44 16.31 3.87 1.84
C CYS A 44 16.10 2.56 2.60
N THR A 45 14.95 2.45 3.26
CA THR A 45 14.58 1.27 4.04
C THR A 45 13.45 0.48 3.39
N TYR A 46 13.43 -0.82 3.66
CA TYR A 46 12.39 -1.78 3.23
C TYR A 46 11.80 -2.54 4.43
N VAL A 47 11.88 -1.93 5.62
CA VAL A 47 11.57 -2.57 6.91
C VAL A 47 10.08 -2.51 7.19
N ALA A 48 9.35 -1.51 6.68
CA ALA A 48 7.97 -1.31 7.07
C ALA A 48 7.11 -2.52 6.68
N PRO A 49 6.29 -3.05 7.59
CA PRO A 49 5.39 -4.14 7.26
C PRO A 49 4.38 -3.67 6.21
N ALA A 50 4.03 -4.56 5.28
CA ALA A 50 2.93 -4.29 4.37
C ALA A 50 1.65 -4.15 5.18
N ARG A 51 1.11 -2.92 5.28
CA ARG A 51 -0.21 -2.69 5.86
C ARG A 51 -1.20 -3.51 5.04
N LYS A 52 -1.71 -4.60 5.63
CA LYS A 52 -2.83 -5.34 5.07
C LYS A 52 -3.98 -4.33 4.99
N ARG A 53 -4.47 -4.05 3.78
CA ARG A 53 -5.75 -3.34 3.63
C ARG A 53 -6.72 -4.11 4.52
N GLY A 54 -7.43 -3.41 5.42
CA GLY A 54 -8.29 -4.05 6.42
C GLY A 54 -9.15 -5.12 5.76
N HIS A 55 -9.44 -6.21 6.49
CA HIS A 55 -10.23 -7.29 5.91
C HIS A 55 -11.51 -6.71 5.31
N LYS A 56 -11.96 -7.29 4.19
CA LYS A 56 -13.04 -6.74 3.34
C LYS A 56 -14.40 -6.57 4.04
N SER A 57 -14.56 -6.81 5.35
CA SER A 57 -15.88 -6.69 5.99
C SER A 57 -16.25 -5.29 6.44
N ASN A 58 -16.30 -4.36 5.49
CA ASN A 58 -17.07 -3.14 5.68
C ASN A 58 -18.59 -3.30 5.43
N TYR A 59 -19.10 -4.02 4.42
CA TYR A 59 -19.25 -5.48 4.47
C TYR A 59 -20.22 -5.93 5.58
N VAL A 60 -19.77 -6.97 6.28
CA VAL A 60 -20.44 -7.53 7.47
C VAL A 60 -20.64 -6.48 8.56
N ALA A 61 -19.67 -5.59 8.81
CA ALA A 61 -19.84 -4.52 9.80
C ALA A 61 -21.03 -3.60 9.49
N GLY A 62 -21.23 -3.25 8.22
CA GLY A 62 -22.39 -2.49 7.75
C GLY A 62 -23.70 -3.28 7.82
N LEU A 63 -23.67 -4.60 7.61
CA LEU A 63 -24.84 -5.46 7.81
C LEU A 63 -25.24 -5.51 9.29
N VAL A 64 -24.30 -5.77 10.19
CA VAL A 64 -24.54 -5.82 11.64
C VAL A 64 -25.10 -4.49 12.15
N ARG A 65 -24.53 -3.36 11.70
CA ARG A 65 -25.04 -2.03 12.06
C ARG A 65 -26.48 -1.82 11.62
N ARG A 66 -26.81 -2.19 10.38
CA ARG A 66 -28.18 -2.06 9.83
C ARG A 66 -29.15 -2.98 10.57
N ALA A 67 -28.77 -4.22 10.85
CA ALA A 67 -29.59 -5.17 11.62
C ALA A 67 -29.92 -4.61 13.01
N GLY A 68 -28.92 -4.10 13.74
CA GLY A 68 -29.15 -3.50 15.06
C GLY A 68 -29.96 -2.19 15.05
N GLN A 69 -30.03 -1.48 13.92
CA GLN A 69 -30.95 -0.35 13.74
C GLN A 69 -32.39 -0.83 13.54
N LEU A 70 -32.58 -1.86 12.70
CA LEU A 70 -33.90 -2.44 12.44
C LEU A 70 -34.49 -3.06 13.71
N GLU A 71 -33.71 -3.80 14.49
CA GLU A 71 -34.14 -4.39 15.76
C GLU A 71 -34.61 -3.33 16.76
N ARG A 72 -33.93 -2.18 16.82
CA ARG A 72 -34.34 -1.04 17.65
C ARG A 72 -35.68 -0.47 17.22
N ILE A 73 -35.86 -0.22 15.92
CA ILE A 73 -37.13 0.29 15.37
C ILE A 73 -38.27 -0.69 15.66
N ILE A 74 -38.05 -1.98 15.46
CA ILE A 74 -39.05 -3.03 15.73
C ILE A 74 -39.48 -3.03 17.20
N LYS A 75 -38.54 -2.81 18.14
CA LYS A 75 -38.86 -2.70 19.57
C LYS A 75 -39.70 -1.47 19.89
N GLU A 76 -39.43 -0.33 19.26
CA GLU A 76 -40.21 0.89 19.47
C GLU A 76 -41.62 0.78 18.89
N VAL A 77 -41.80 0.14 17.73
CA VAL A 77 -43.12 -0.05 17.09
C VAL A 77 -43.97 -1.12 17.81
N ARG A 78 -43.33 -2.05 18.52
CA ARG A 78 -44.02 -3.10 19.30
C ARG A 78 -44.43 -2.67 20.71
N LYS A 79 -44.11 -1.45 21.13
CA LYS A 79 -44.70 -0.82 22.32
C LYS A 79 -46.03 -0.19 21.98
#